data_AF-A0A7S6M3E3-F1
#
_entry.id   AF-A0A7S6M3E3-F1
#
_cell.length_a   1.000
_cell.length_b   1.000
_cell.length_c   1.000
_cell.angle_alpha   90.00
_cell.angle_beta   90.00
_cell.angle_gamma   90.00
#
_symmetry.space_group_name_H-M   'P 1'
#
loop_
_entity.id
_entity.type
_entity.pdbx_description
1 polymer ?
#
loop_
_entity_poly.entity_id
_entity_poly.type
_entity_poly.pdbx_seq_one_letter_code
_entity_poly.pdbx_strand_id
1 'polypeptide(L)'
;MILTSTVAAFVAVLMPAIAEEPVICPIMGSPISADSAATDYNGVRYRYCCPGCKGTFEGDPAKALAKESNKGKVLGVSLFDPVARKPIVEKNSKASMDFGGVRYLFLSGENLTKFKASPKTYATQPKKEVLFCPVQKEVVKDYASAGGYVDFEGVRYYVCCAGCLGPLSADPAKYAAGVKDKIQTPKPMTAPKG
;
A
#
# COMPACT_ATOMS: atom_id res chain seq x y z
N MET A 1 -66.08 -0.98 1.28
CA MET A 1 -64.78 -0.90 0.58
C MET A 1 -64.07 0.36 1.04
N ILE A 2 -63.14 0.26 2.00
CA ILE A 2 -62.25 1.36 2.38
C ILE A 2 -60.84 0.78 2.32
N LEU A 3 -60.12 1.06 1.22
CA LEU A 3 -58.70 0.75 1.08
C LEU A 3 -57.91 1.77 1.90
N THR A 4 -57.41 1.38 3.06
CA THR A 4 -56.39 2.16 3.78
C THR A 4 -55.02 1.68 3.34
N SER A 5 -54.42 2.41 2.40
CA SER A 5 -53.02 2.25 2.03
C SER A 5 -52.14 2.82 3.14
N THR A 6 -51.56 1.97 3.97
CA THR A 6 -50.48 2.36 4.89
C THR A 6 -49.19 2.53 4.09
N VAL A 7 -48.82 3.79 3.88
CA VAL A 7 -47.50 4.19 3.37
C VAL A 7 -46.46 3.78 4.42
N ALA A 8 -45.63 2.79 4.09
CA ALA A 8 -44.46 2.46 4.89
C ALA A 8 -43.44 3.61 4.75
N ALA A 9 -43.35 4.46 5.77
CA ALA A 9 -42.32 5.48 5.87
C ALA A 9 -40.95 4.79 6.01
N PHE A 10 -40.15 4.84 4.94
CA PHE A 10 -38.74 4.47 4.97
C PHE A 10 -38.00 5.51 5.83
N VAL A 11 -37.81 5.21 7.11
CA VAL A 11 -36.89 5.98 7.97
C VAL A 11 -35.48 5.64 7.50
N ALA A 12 -34.88 6.55 6.72
CA ALA A 12 -33.47 6.47 6.37
C ALA A 12 -32.64 6.66 7.64
N VAL A 13 -32.21 5.56 8.25
CA VAL A 13 -31.22 5.57 9.34
C VAL A 13 -29.90 6.03 8.73
N LEU A 14 -29.53 7.30 8.95
CA LEU A 14 -28.19 7.78 8.70
C LEU A 14 -27.24 7.03 9.65
N MET A 15 -26.59 5.99 9.14
CA MET A 15 -25.45 5.39 9.81
C MET A 15 -24.33 6.44 9.88
N PRO A 16 -23.70 6.67 11.04
CA PRO A 16 -22.54 7.54 11.12
C PRO A 16 -21.42 6.95 10.26
N ALA A 17 -20.83 7.78 9.40
CA ALA A 17 -19.59 7.44 8.72
C ALA A 17 -18.55 7.10 9.81
N ILE A 18 -18.11 5.85 9.84
CA ILE A 18 -16.99 5.44 10.70
C ILE A 18 -15.78 6.24 10.19
N ALA A 19 -15.36 7.25 10.96
CA ALA A 19 -14.17 8.00 10.64
C ALA A 19 -12.98 7.03 10.60
N GLU A 20 -12.28 6.98 9.47
CA GLU A 20 -11.08 6.15 9.36
C GLU A 20 -10.07 6.59 10.42
N GLU A 21 -9.34 5.64 11.03
CA GLU A 21 -8.31 5.99 12.01
C GLU A 21 -7.28 6.95 11.37
N PRO A 22 -6.79 7.95 12.10
CA PRO A 22 -5.79 8.85 11.55
C PRO A 22 -4.49 8.07 11.28
N VAL A 23 -3.88 8.30 10.12
CA VAL A 23 -2.51 7.85 9.88
C VAL A 23 -1.58 8.72 10.73
N ILE A 24 -0.66 8.11 11.46
CA ILE A 24 0.24 8.80 12.38
C ILE A 24 1.68 8.75 11.90
N CYS A 25 2.48 9.70 12.38
CA CYS A 25 3.90 9.74 12.11
C CYS A 25 4.60 8.55 12.80
N PRO A 26 5.38 7.72 12.08
CA PRO A 26 6.07 6.57 12.68
C PRO A 26 7.20 6.97 13.64
N ILE A 27 7.60 8.24 13.66
CA ILE A 27 8.67 8.75 14.51
C ILE A 27 8.14 9.32 15.82
N MET A 28 7.17 10.24 15.73
CA MET A 28 6.67 11.02 16.87
C MET A 28 5.26 10.62 17.32
N GLY A 29 4.54 9.81 16.54
CA GLY A 29 3.19 9.33 16.88
C GLY A 29 2.06 10.35 16.71
N SER A 30 2.36 11.59 16.30
CA SER A 30 1.34 12.61 16.02
C SER A 30 0.61 12.35 14.70
N PRO A 31 -0.68 12.72 14.59
CA PRO A 31 -1.42 12.68 13.31
C PRO A 31 -0.70 13.45 12.20
N ILE A 32 -0.84 13.00 10.96
CA ILE A 32 -0.21 13.63 9.78
C ILE A 32 -1.26 14.23 8.85
N SER A 33 -0.88 15.27 8.11
CA SER A 33 -1.69 15.77 7.01
C SER A 33 -1.41 14.98 5.73
N ALA A 34 -2.37 14.97 4.80
CA ALA A 34 -2.19 14.30 3.51
C ALA A 34 -1.03 14.89 2.68
N ASP A 35 -0.74 16.18 2.86
CA ASP A 35 0.30 16.94 2.15
C ASP A 35 1.66 16.96 2.86
N SER A 36 1.76 16.25 4.00
CA SER A 36 2.99 16.12 4.75
C SER A 36 4.09 15.48 3.91
N ALA A 37 5.35 15.88 4.15
CA ALA A 37 6.52 15.22 3.57
C ALA A 37 6.45 13.71 3.83
N ALA A 38 6.88 12.92 2.84
CA ALA A 38 6.73 11.49 2.88
C ALA A 38 7.92 10.75 2.26
N THR A 39 8.10 9.52 2.71
CA THR A 39 9.05 8.55 2.17
C THR A 39 8.29 7.27 1.84
N ASP A 40 8.55 6.76 0.65
CA ASP A 40 8.07 5.45 0.21
C ASP A 40 9.11 4.40 0.60
N TYR A 41 8.64 3.33 1.24
CA TYR A 41 9.48 2.23 1.67
C TYR A 41 8.71 0.91 1.55
N ASN A 42 9.26 -0.04 0.81
CA ASN A 42 8.68 -1.38 0.59
C ASN A 42 7.23 -1.37 0.05
N GLY A 43 6.92 -0.38 -0.80
CA GLY A 43 5.59 -0.21 -1.40
C GLY A 43 4.53 0.45 -0.49
N VAL A 44 4.96 1.06 0.62
CA VAL A 44 4.10 1.83 1.52
C VAL A 44 4.63 3.25 1.66
N ARG A 45 3.71 4.22 1.68
CA ARG A 45 4.00 5.64 1.90
C ARG A 45 3.85 5.98 3.38
N TYR A 46 4.91 6.52 3.97
CA TYR A 46 4.95 6.99 5.35
C TYR A 46 5.10 8.51 5.35
N ARG A 47 4.17 9.23 5.98
CA ARG A 47 4.25 10.70 6.10
C ARG A 47 4.66 11.14 7.50
N TYR A 48 5.03 12.41 7.62
CA TYR A 48 5.66 12.95 8.81
C TYR A 48 4.98 14.21 9.32
N CYS A 49 4.84 14.32 10.65
CA CYS A 49 4.30 15.51 11.28
C CYS A 49 5.27 16.71 11.27
N CYS A 50 6.57 16.49 11.02
CA CYS A 50 7.56 17.56 10.91
C CYS A 50 8.77 17.17 10.02
N PRO A 51 9.55 18.14 9.53
CA PRO A 51 10.70 17.89 8.65
C PRO A 51 11.78 16.97 9.25
N GLY A 52 12.00 17.02 10.57
CA GLY A 52 13.05 16.23 11.24
C GLY A 52 12.79 14.71 11.26
N CYS A 53 11.52 14.30 11.14
CA CYS A 53 11.14 12.89 11.15
C CYS A 53 11.60 12.14 9.91
N LYS A 54 11.71 12.81 8.75
CA LYS A 54 12.15 12.17 7.49
C LYS A 54 13.52 11.54 7.64
N GLY A 55 14.52 12.32 8.04
CA GLY A 55 15.89 11.82 8.19
C GLY A 55 16.00 10.68 9.22
N THR A 56 15.23 10.77 10.31
CA THR A 56 15.17 9.70 11.33
C THR A 56 14.59 8.40 10.76
N PHE A 57 13.52 8.49 9.97
CA PHE A 57 12.91 7.33 9.34
C PHE A 57 13.84 6.72 8.28
N GLU A 58 14.43 7.55 7.40
CA GLU A 58 15.29 7.06 6.31
C GLU A 58 16.59 6.42 6.82
N GLY A 59 17.05 6.78 8.02
CA GLY A 59 18.22 6.15 8.64
C GLY A 59 17.99 4.68 9.04
N ASP A 60 16.79 4.33 9.51
CA ASP A 60 16.41 2.94 9.83
C ASP A 60 14.88 2.77 9.82
N PRO A 61 14.26 2.55 8.65
CA PRO A 61 12.81 2.40 8.53
C PRO A 61 12.29 1.21 9.34
N ALA A 62 13.01 0.09 9.37
CA ALA A 62 12.59 -1.11 10.08
C ALA A 62 12.49 -0.86 11.59
N LYS A 63 13.50 -0.20 12.18
CA LYS A 63 13.48 0.18 13.59
C LYS A 63 12.42 1.23 13.90
N ALA A 64 12.22 2.19 13.01
CA ALA A 64 11.16 3.20 13.16
C ALA A 64 9.77 2.55 13.23
N LEU A 65 9.49 1.57 12.37
CA LEU A 65 8.21 0.88 12.31
C LEU A 65 8.00 -0.11 13.48
N ALA A 66 9.07 -0.69 14.01
CA ALA A 66 9.00 -1.68 15.10
C ALA A 66 8.89 -1.08 16.51
N LYS A 67 8.80 0.25 16.67
CA LYS A 67 8.66 0.89 17.99
C LYS A 67 7.40 0.41 18.72
N GLU A 68 7.51 0.20 20.03
CA GLU A 68 6.36 -0.18 20.87
C GLU A 68 5.20 0.81 20.77
N SER A 69 5.51 2.12 20.72
CA SER A 69 4.53 3.20 20.57
C SER A 69 3.69 3.12 19.29
N ASN A 70 4.16 2.35 18.31
CA ASN A 70 3.51 2.21 17.00
C ASN A 70 2.58 0.99 16.92
N LYS A 71 2.56 0.13 17.96
CA LYS A 71 1.67 -1.04 17.97
C LYS A 71 0.20 -0.62 17.94
N GLY A 72 -0.56 -1.24 17.05
CA GLY A 72 -1.98 -0.96 16.87
C GLY A 72 -2.27 0.40 16.23
N LYS A 73 -1.27 1.06 15.62
CA LYS A 73 -1.44 2.34 14.93
C LYS A 73 -1.28 2.20 13.44
N VAL A 74 -1.97 3.03 12.67
CA VAL A 74 -1.81 3.12 11.21
C VAL A 74 -0.68 4.09 10.90
N LEU A 75 0.42 3.60 10.33
CA LEU A 75 1.65 4.38 10.14
C LEU A 75 1.87 4.83 8.70
N GLY A 76 1.31 4.09 7.76
CA GLY A 76 1.50 4.34 6.33
C GLY A 76 0.35 3.82 5.50
N VAL A 77 0.39 4.18 4.22
CA VAL A 77 -0.66 3.86 3.24
C VAL A 77 -0.05 3.09 2.08
N SER A 78 -0.70 2.01 1.63
CA SER A 78 -0.18 1.21 0.53
C SER A 78 -0.18 1.99 -0.79
N LEU A 79 0.87 1.83 -1.59
CA LEU A 79 0.96 2.41 -2.94
C LEU A 79 0.32 1.53 -4.01
N PHE A 80 -0.08 0.32 -3.62
CA PHE A 80 -0.63 -0.70 -4.50
C PHE A 80 -1.85 -1.33 -3.85
N ASP A 81 -2.77 -1.78 -4.70
CA ASP A 81 -3.75 -2.77 -4.31
C ASP A 81 -3.03 -4.11 -4.14
N PRO A 82 -2.99 -4.70 -2.94
CA PRO A 82 -2.19 -5.89 -2.69
C PRO A 82 -2.81 -7.17 -3.29
N VAL A 83 -4.07 -7.12 -3.72
CA VAL A 83 -4.75 -8.24 -4.39
C VAL A 83 -4.55 -8.13 -5.89
N ALA A 84 -4.81 -6.96 -6.48
CA ALA A 84 -4.62 -6.73 -7.92
C ALA A 84 -3.15 -6.55 -8.32
N ARG A 85 -2.28 -6.24 -7.35
CA ARG A 85 -0.85 -5.93 -7.54
C ARG A 85 -0.58 -4.74 -8.47
N LYS A 86 -1.55 -3.84 -8.56
CA LYS A 86 -1.53 -2.64 -9.41
C LYS A 86 -1.39 -1.38 -8.56
N PRO A 87 -0.76 -0.33 -9.11
CA PRO A 87 -0.60 0.94 -8.40
C PRO A 87 -1.97 1.56 -8.10
N ILE A 88 -2.06 2.25 -6.98
CA ILE A 88 -3.23 2.99 -6.55
C ILE A 88 -2.79 4.25 -5.81
N VAL A 89 -3.48 5.36 -6.08
CA VAL A 89 -3.34 6.59 -5.31
C VAL A 89 -4.54 6.72 -4.38
N GLU A 90 -4.35 7.31 -3.21
CA GLU A 90 -5.39 7.44 -2.16
C GLU A 90 -6.72 7.96 -2.71
N LYS A 91 -6.69 9.03 -3.52
CA LYS A 91 -7.88 9.62 -4.15
C LYS A 91 -8.67 8.68 -5.06
N ASN A 92 -8.03 7.64 -5.59
CA ASN A 92 -8.64 6.68 -6.51
C ASN A 92 -9.09 5.38 -5.80
N SER A 93 -8.84 5.27 -4.50
CA SER A 93 -9.23 4.10 -3.72
C SER A 93 -10.74 3.95 -3.66
N LYS A 94 -11.25 2.73 -3.88
CA LYS A 94 -12.68 2.41 -3.79
C LYS A 94 -13.05 1.83 -2.43
N ALA A 95 -12.05 1.34 -1.70
CA ALA A 95 -12.19 0.76 -0.39
C ALA A 95 -10.82 0.76 0.32
N SER A 96 -10.82 0.75 1.64
CA SER A 96 -9.61 0.68 2.47
C SER A 96 -9.79 -0.37 3.58
N MET A 97 -8.67 -0.88 4.09
CA MET A 97 -8.63 -1.68 5.32
C MET A 97 -7.27 -1.52 5.99
N ASP A 98 -7.29 -1.27 7.30
CA ASP A 98 -6.08 -1.20 8.11
C ASP A 98 -5.67 -2.60 8.57
N PHE A 99 -4.40 -2.94 8.38
CA PHE A 99 -3.84 -4.22 8.83
C PHE A 99 -2.34 -4.11 9.05
N GLY A 100 -1.83 -4.61 10.18
CA GLY A 100 -0.38 -4.64 10.44
C GLY A 100 0.30 -3.26 10.43
N GLY A 101 -0.42 -2.21 10.80
CA GLY A 101 0.06 -0.83 10.82
C GLY A 101 0.11 -0.13 9.47
N VAL A 102 -0.54 -0.70 8.44
CA VAL A 102 -0.66 -0.10 7.10
C VAL A 102 -2.13 -0.01 6.71
N ARG A 103 -2.53 1.12 6.13
CA ARG A 103 -3.79 1.28 5.42
C ARG A 103 -3.64 0.71 4.02
N TYR A 104 -4.25 -0.43 3.76
CA TYR A 104 -4.30 -1.00 2.42
C TYR A 104 -5.45 -0.39 1.62
N LEU A 105 -5.13 0.04 0.40
CA LEU A 105 -6.07 0.62 -0.54
C LEU A 105 -6.49 -0.43 -1.58
N PHE A 106 -7.74 -0.36 -2.04
CA PHE A 106 -8.29 -1.34 -2.99
C PHE A 106 -8.97 -0.65 -4.17
N LEU A 107 -8.70 -1.18 -5.36
CA LEU A 107 -9.31 -0.75 -6.62
C LEU A 107 -10.77 -1.21 -6.74
N SER A 108 -11.22 -2.16 -5.92
CA SER A 108 -12.60 -2.66 -5.91
C SER A 108 -13.00 -3.23 -4.55
N GLY A 109 -14.31 -3.31 -4.31
CA GLY A 109 -14.86 -4.02 -3.14
C GLY A 109 -14.58 -5.52 -3.16
N GLU A 110 -14.44 -6.13 -4.34
CA GLU A 110 -14.06 -7.54 -4.47
C GLU A 110 -12.63 -7.79 -3.93
N ASN A 111 -11.68 -6.91 -4.24
CA ASN A 111 -10.32 -7.01 -3.73
C ASN A 111 -10.28 -6.83 -2.20
N LEU A 112 -11.08 -5.91 -1.66
CA LEU A 112 -11.27 -5.80 -0.21
C LEU A 112 -11.77 -7.13 0.39
N THR A 113 -12.77 -7.77 -0.22
CA THR A 113 -13.31 -9.05 0.26
C THR A 113 -12.25 -10.15 0.26
N LYS A 114 -11.46 -10.26 -0.83
CA LYS A 114 -10.34 -11.21 -0.91
C LYS A 114 -9.29 -10.93 0.16
N PHE A 115 -8.95 -9.66 0.38
CA PHE A 115 -8.00 -9.28 1.42
C PHE A 115 -8.50 -9.63 2.81
N LYS A 116 -9.76 -9.31 3.15
CA LYS A 116 -10.38 -9.64 4.44
C LYS A 116 -10.34 -11.14 4.76
N ALA A 117 -10.49 -11.99 3.75
CA ALA A 117 -10.44 -13.43 3.92
C ALA A 117 -9.03 -13.95 4.28
N SER A 118 -7.96 -13.24 3.90
CA SER A 118 -6.57 -13.69 4.11
C SER A 118 -5.57 -12.53 4.17
N PRO A 119 -5.71 -11.60 5.14
CA PRO A 119 -4.94 -10.35 5.11
C PRO A 119 -3.44 -10.59 5.24
N LYS A 120 -3.02 -11.58 6.06
CA LYS A 120 -1.60 -11.95 6.22
C LYS A 120 -0.95 -12.36 4.90
N THR A 121 -1.67 -13.04 4.02
CA THR A 121 -1.16 -13.49 2.72
C THR A 121 -0.85 -12.32 1.79
N TYR A 122 -1.69 -11.29 1.80
CA TYR A 122 -1.53 -10.11 0.94
C TYR A 122 -0.66 -9.01 1.55
N ALA A 123 -0.67 -8.88 2.88
CA ALA A 123 0.06 -7.86 3.62
C ALA A 123 1.51 -8.24 3.95
N THR A 124 1.92 -9.49 3.70
CA THR A 124 3.31 -9.89 3.90
C THR A 124 4.20 -9.12 2.94
N GLN A 125 5.10 -8.30 3.48
CA GLN A 125 6.07 -7.57 2.70
C GLN A 125 7.38 -8.37 2.60
N PRO A 126 7.86 -8.67 1.38
CA PRO A 126 9.19 -9.24 1.18
C PRO A 126 10.30 -8.39 1.81
N LYS A 127 11.36 -9.05 2.28
CA LYS A 127 12.59 -8.40 2.78
C LYS A 127 13.59 -8.07 1.68
N LYS A 128 13.26 -8.46 0.45
CA LYS A 128 14.06 -8.28 -0.75
C LYS A 128 13.17 -7.76 -1.85
N GLU A 129 13.76 -6.98 -2.75
CA GLU A 129 13.06 -6.40 -3.88
C GLU A 129 13.95 -6.28 -5.11
N VAL A 130 13.32 -6.00 -6.24
CA VAL A 130 13.96 -5.63 -7.50
C VAL A 130 13.23 -4.42 -8.08
N LEU A 131 13.88 -3.25 -8.06
CA LEU A 131 13.45 -2.02 -8.74
C LEU A 131 14.02 -1.93 -10.15
N PHE A 132 13.88 -3.03 -10.89
CA PHE A 132 14.32 -3.18 -12.26
C PHE A 132 13.34 -4.14 -12.95
N CYS A 133 12.66 -3.67 -13.99
CA CYS A 133 11.64 -4.42 -14.69
C CYS A 133 12.25 -5.67 -15.32
N PRO A 134 11.88 -6.89 -14.89
CA PRO A 134 12.51 -8.08 -15.40
C PRO A 134 12.05 -8.44 -16.82
N VAL A 135 10.92 -7.87 -17.26
CA VAL A 135 10.31 -8.06 -18.58
C VAL A 135 11.00 -7.18 -19.63
N GLN A 136 11.01 -5.86 -19.44
CA GLN A 136 11.56 -4.89 -20.40
C GLN A 136 13.01 -4.50 -20.12
N LYS A 137 13.61 -4.97 -19.03
CA LYS A 137 14.99 -4.66 -18.62
C LYS A 137 15.26 -3.16 -18.42
N GLU A 138 14.28 -2.46 -17.86
CA GLU A 138 14.35 -1.04 -17.54
C GLU A 138 14.38 -0.79 -16.03
N VAL A 139 15.04 0.28 -15.60
CA VAL A 139 15.04 0.70 -14.19
C VAL A 139 13.65 1.20 -13.80
N VAL A 140 13.14 0.73 -12.66
CA VAL A 140 11.97 1.32 -12.02
C VAL A 140 12.48 2.39 -11.07
N LYS A 141 12.26 3.67 -11.42
CA LYS A 141 12.89 4.81 -10.75
C LYS A 141 12.58 4.87 -9.26
N ASP A 142 11.31 4.65 -8.91
CA ASP A 142 10.80 4.68 -7.55
C ASP A 142 9.51 3.87 -7.43
N TYR A 143 9.08 3.60 -6.20
CA TYR A 143 7.87 2.81 -5.94
C TYR A 143 6.61 3.41 -6.56
N ALA A 144 6.46 4.75 -6.53
CA ALA A 144 5.27 5.43 -7.02
C ALA A 144 5.13 5.36 -8.54
N SER A 145 6.25 5.25 -9.26
CA SER A 145 6.29 5.11 -10.72
C SER A 145 6.08 3.68 -11.22
N ALA A 146 6.09 2.68 -10.35
CA ALA A 146 5.99 1.28 -10.77
C ALA A 146 4.60 0.96 -11.34
N GLY A 147 4.56 0.21 -12.45
CA GLY A 147 3.34 -0.24 -13.10
C GLY A 147 2.63 -1.39 -12.37
N GLY A 148 3.22 -1.91 -11.30
CA GLY A 148 2.74 -3.04 -10.51
C GLY A 148 3.89 -3.84 -9.95
N TYR A 149 3.58 -4.97 -9.31
CA TYR A 149 4.59 -5.87 -8.77
C TYR A 149 4.15 -7.32 -8.72
N VAL A 150 5.10 -8.25 -8.55
CA VAL A 150 4.84 -9.65 -8.22
C VAL A 150 5.76 -10.04 -7.08
N ASP A 151 5.21 -10.72 -6.07
CA ASP A 151 6.03 -11.34 -5.03
C ASP A 151 6.29 -12.79 -5.43
N PHE A 152 7.57 -13.17 -5.52
CA PHE A 152 7.99 -14.54 -5.87
C PHE A 152 9.23 -14.91 -5.05
N GLU A 153 9.21 -16.09 -4.43
CA GLU A 153 10.31 -16.62 -3.59
C GLU A 153 10.87 -15.61 -2.55
N GLY A 154 9.97 -14.85 -1.92
CA GLY A 154 10.35 -13.88 -0.89
C GLY A 154 11.03 -12.62 -1.41
N VAL A 155 10.92 -12.34 -2.72
CA VAL A 155 11.40 -11.12 -3.39
C VAL A 155 10.23 -10.42 -4.08
N ARG A 156 10.14 -9.09 -3.93
CA ARG A 156 9.18 -8.25 -4.66
C ARG A 156 9.78 -7.73 -5.95
N TYR A 157 9.23 -8.12 -7.10
CA TYR A 157 9.66 -7.68 -8.41
C TYR A 157 8.72 -6.58 -8.93
N TYR A 158 9.23 -5.37 -9.09
CA TYR A 158 8.47 -4.27 -9.67
C TYR A 158 8.56 -4.28 -11.20
N VAL A 159 7.51 -3.81 -11.86
CA VAL A 159 7.49 -3.63 -13.31
C VAL A 159 7.42 -2.15 -13.68
N CYS A 160 8.03 -1.77 -14.80
CA CYS A 160 8.06 -0.37 -15.25
C CYS A 160 6.70 0.13 -15.77
N CYS A 161 5.82 -0.76 -16.24
CA CYS A 161 4.50 -0.39 -16.75
C CYS A 161 3.46 -1.51 -16.54
N ALA A 162 2.18 -1.15 -16.63
CA ALA A 162 1.08 -2.09 -16.41
C ALA A 162 1.10 -3.30 -17.37
N GLY A 163 1.60 -3.10 -18.60
CA GLY A 163 1.71 -4.17 -19.60
C GLY A 163 2.71 -5.27 -19.23
N CYS A 164 3.67 -4.98 -18.37
CA CYS A 164 4.67 -5.96 -17.92
C CYS A 164 4.18 -6.84 -16.76
N LEU A 165 3.09 -6.45 -16.08
CA LEU A 165 2.57 -7.19 -14.94
C LEU A 165 2.06 -8.58 -15.35
N GLY A 166 1.30 -8.66 -16.44
CA GLY A 166 0.75 -9.92 -16.96
C GLY A 166 1.83 -10.98 -17.25
N PRO A 167 2.83 -10.67 -18.10
CA PRO A 167 3.94 -11.59 -18.36
C PRO A 167 4.66 -12.04 -17.08
N LEU A 168 4.99 -11.10 -16.17
CA LEU A 168 5.68 -11.44 -14.93
C LEU A 168 4.84 -12.34 -14.02
N SER A 169 3.52 -12.09 -13.92
CA SER A 169 2.61 -12.92 -13.11
C SER A 169 2.44 -14.32 -13.69
N ALA A 170 2.50 -14.48 -15.02
CA ALA A 170 2.33 -15.77 -15.68
C ALA A 170 3.53 -16.71 -15.49
N ASP A 171 4.76 -16.16 -15.48
CA ASP A 171 5.98 -16.95 -15.34
C ASP A 171 7.06 -16.20 -14.53
N PRO A 172 6.86 -16.03 -13.21
CA PRO A 172 7.77 -15.26 -12.38
C PRO A 172 9.17 -15.90 -12.28
N ALA A 173 9.27 -17.23 -12.37
CA ALA A 173 10.54 -17.95 -12.31
C ALA A 173 11.47 -17.59 -13.48
N LYS A 174 10.93 -17.57 -14.71
CA LYS A 174 11.66 -17.17 -15.92
C LYS A 174 12.21 -15.74 -15.80
N TYR A 175 11.37 -14.80 -15.37
CA TYR A 175 11.74 -13.40 -15.30
C TYR A 175 12.70 -13.10 -14.13
N ALA A 176 12.49 -13.72 -12.98
CA ALA A 176 13.37 -13.61 -11.81
C ALA A 176 14.79 -14.11 -12.10
N ALA A 177 14.93 -15.19 -12.89
CA ALA A 177 16.24 -15.75 -13.23
C ALA A 177 17.17 -14.74 -13.92
N GLY A 178 16.60 -13.84 -14.73
CA GLY A 178 17.34 -12.85 -15.51
C GLY A 178 17.61 -11.52 -14.82
N VAL A 179 17.38 -11.41 -13.50
CA VAL A 179 17.61 -10.17 -12.72
C VAL A 179 18.14 -10.44 -11.29
N LYS A 180 18.73 -11.61 -11.03
CA LYS A 180 19.20 -11.99 -9.68
C LYS A 180 20.23 -11.02 -9.12
N ASP A 181 21.07 -10.44 -9.97
CA ASP A 181 22.07 -9.42 -9.64
C ASP A 181 21.45 -8.06 -9.25
N LYS A 182 20.15 -7.86 -9.49
CA LYS A 182 19.40 -6.65 -9.14
C LYS A 182 18.65 -6.75 -7.82
N ILE A 183 18.69 -7.91 -7.16
CA ILE A 183 18.04 -8.13 -5.87
C ILE A 183 18.73 -7.27 -4.82
N GLN A 184 17.94 -6.47 -4.11
CA GLN A 184 18.40 -5.60 -3.02
C GLN A 184 17.47 -5.70 -1.81
N THR A 185 17.92 -5.16 -0.68
CA THR A 185 17.03 -4.83 0.43
C THR A 185 16.22 -3.58 0.06
N PRO A 186 14.95 -3.47 0.52
CA PRO A 186 14.16 -2.26 0.34
C PRO A 186 14.88 -1.02 0.84
N LYS A 187 14.82 0.05 0.06
CA LYS A 187 15.47 1.32 0.39
C LYS A 187 14.41 2.41 0.53
N PRO A 188 14.51 3.30 1.53
CA PRO A 188 13.63 4.44 1.62
C PRO A 188 13.87 5.39 0.45
N MET A 189 12.78 5.86 -0.17
CA MET A 189 12.82 6.81 -1.29
C MET A 189 11.93 7.99 -0.99
N THR A 190 12.39 9.20 -1.27
CA THR A 190 11.55 10.39 -1.09
C THR A 190 10.33 10.28 -2.01
N ALA A 191 9.14 10.36 -1.43
CA ALA A 191 7.90 10.27 -2.19
C ALA A 191 7.76 11.49 -3.13
N PRO A 192 7.34 11.29 -4.39
CA PRO A 192 6.99 12.42 -5.25
C PRO A 192 5.87 13.24 -4.61
N LYS A 193 5.95 14.57 -4.75
CA LYS A 193 4.84 15.46 -4.39
C LYS A 193 3.65 15.08 -5.27
N GLY A 194 2.51 14.80 -4.62
CA GLY A 194 1.27 14.38 -5.27
C GLY A 194 0.60 15.50 -6.05
#